data_AF-A0AAV0L8K4-F1
#
_entry.id   AF-A0AAV0L8K4-F1
#
_cell.length_a   1.000
_cell.length_b   1.000
_cell.length_c   1.000
_cell.angle_alpha   90.00
_cell.angle_beta   90.00
_cell.angle_gamma   90.00
#
_symmetry.space_group_name_H-M   'P 1'
#
loop_
_entity.id
_entity.type
_entity.pdbx_description
1 polymer ?
#
loop_
_entity_poly.entity_id
_entity_poly.type
_entity_poly.pdbx_seq_one_letter_code
_entity_poly.pdbx_strand_id
1 'polypeptide(L)'
;MQDEYSKSFKYHIRPNNSKDIDGMFAYELHKLDQQGNPIDKRIVMVDFVERKLICSCKMFEKCGWLCRHVLRAIDHLGYGGHPEILNIHTRYILKRWTYDAKSGDFTLPAIQDTTERVYCSRVKQLTGSMNLLATRICMDDDIYKMLEEGMQELKIRAESMMPAMKFGQPSTSTEAELNPTSSESEPHWAKALKVRTDPFKSRTRRKNRIEIIREKRRQTKLQERAAEGK
;
A
#
# COMPACT_ATOMS: atom_id res chain seq x y z
N MET A 1 -4.68 6.35 -4.70
CA MET A 1 -5.69 6.89 -3.76
C MET A 1 -6.98 7.27 -4.47
N GLN A 2 -6.96 8.03 -5.58
CA GLN A 2 -8.18 8.35 -6.36
C GLN A 2 -8.99 7.10 -6.78
N ASP A 3 -8.33 6.06 -7.29
CA ASP A 3 -8.99 4.81 -7.68
C ASP A 3 -9.66 4.07 -6.48
N GLU A 4 -9.04 4.11 -5.30
CA GLU A 4 -9.62 3.52 -4.07
C GLU A 4 -10.85 4.30 -3.58
N TYR A 5 -10.85 5.63 -3.73
CA TYR A 5 -12.00 6.46 -3.42
C TYR A 5 -13.17 6.17 -4.35
N SER A 6 -12.96 6.07 -5.67
CA SER A 6 -14.03 5.70 -6.60
C SER A 6 -14.61 4.31 -6.31
N LYS A 7 -13.77 3.35 -5.92
CA LYS A 7 -14.21 2.00 -5.54
C LYS A 7 -15.02 1.97 -4.23
N SER A 8 -14.88 2.97 -3.37
CA SER A 8 -15.58 3.06 -2.09
C SER A 8 -17.11 3.16 -2.25
N PHE A 9 -17.58 3.84 -3.30
CA PHE A 9 -19.02 4.04 -3.58
C PHE A 9 -19.77 2.75 -3.92
N LYS A 10 -19.06 1.65 -4.20
CA LYS A 10 -19.67 0.33 -4.42
C LYS A 10 -20.17 -0.31 -3.12
N TYR A 11 -19.83 0.26 -1.96
CA TYR A 11 -20.24 -0.23 -0.66
C TYR A 11 -21.48 0.50 -0.16
N HIS A 12 -22.45 -0.28 0.28
CA HIS A 12 -23.62 0.16 1.03
C HIS A 12 -23.29 0.10 2.51
N ILE A 13 -23.66 1.14 3.24
CA ILE A 13 -23.39 1.27 4.67
C ILE A 13 -24.72 1.24 5.44
N ARG A 14 -24.74 0.52 6.55
CA ARG A 14 -25.87 0.45 7.48
C ARG A 14 -25.38 0.47 8.92
N PRO A 15 -26.09 1.09 9.86
CA PRO A 15 -25.76 0.98 11.28
C PRO A 15 -25.87 -0.47 11.72
N ASN A 16 -24.94 -0.92 12.55
CA ASN A 16 -24.93 -2.25 13.13
C ASN A 16 -25.32 -2.15 14.61
N ASN A 17 -26.51 -2.64 14.95
CA ASN A 17 -27.06 -2.58 16.32
C ASN A 17 -26.41 -3.54 17.32
N SER A 18 -25.37 -4.28 16.92
CA SER A 18 -24.61 -5.14 17.83
C SER A 18 -23.59 -4.32 18.63
N LYS A 19 -24.06 -3.88 19.81
CA LYS A 19 -23.33 -3.39 21.00
C LYS A 19 -22.08 -2.55 20.73
N ASP A 20 -22.18 -1.29 21.10
CA ASP A 20 -21.06 -0.36 21.29
C ASP A 20 -19.94 -1.05 22.07
N ILE A 21 -18.82 -1.31 21.40
CA ILE A 21 -17.60 -1.75 22.05
C ILE A 21 -16.88 -0.46 22.39
N ASP A 22 -16.72 -0.16 23.69
CA ASP A 22 -15.90 0.94 24.17
C ASP A 22 -16.35 2.34 23.67
N GLY A 23 -17.67 2.55 23.55
CA GLY A 23 -18.25 3.82 23.08
C GLY A 23 -18.11 4.09 21.58
N MET A 24 -17.63 3.12 20.79
CA MET A 24 -17.57 3.22 19.33
C MET A 24 -18.84 2.68 18.67
N PHE A 25 -19.37 3.42 17.69
CA PHE A 25 -20.51 3.02 16.87
C PHE A 25 -20.06 2.11 15.72
N ALA A 26 -20.73 0.97 15.57
CA ALA A 26 -20.43 0.02 14.50
C ALA A 26 -21.27 0.28 13.25
N TYR A 27 -20.62 0.37 12.10
CA TYR A 27 -21.25 0.43 10.79
C TYR A 27 -20.84 -0.75 9.94
N GLU A 28 -21.83 -1.38 9.32
CA GLU A 28 -21.64 -2.52 8.44
C GLU A 28 -21.58 -2.04 6.99
N LEU A 29 -20.55 -2.47 6.26
CA LEU A 29 -20.34 -2.13 4.85
C LEU A 29 -20.41 -3.39 4.00
N HIS A 30 -21.27 -3.36 2.98
CA HIS A 30 -21.51 -4.48 2.09
C HIS A 30 -21.31 -4.07 0.64
N LYS A 31 -20.60 -4.92 -0.10
CA LYS A 31 -20.61 -4.90 -1.55
C LYS A 31 -21.48 -6.05 -2.04
N LEU A 32 -22.41 -5.76 -2.95
CA LEU A 32 -23.31 -6.74 -3.53
C LEU A 32 -22.84 -7.16 -4.94
N ASP A 33 -23.17 -8.37 -5.36
CA ASP A 33 -23.09 -8.79 -6.76
C ASP A 33 -24.29 -8.27 -7.58
N GLN A 34 -24.40 -8.69 -8.84
CA GLN A 34 -25.51 -8.32 -9.73
C GLN A 34 -26.84 -8.99 -9.31
N GLN A 35 -26.77 -10.04 -8.50
CA GLN A 35 -27.89 -10.84 -8.01
C GLN A 35 -28.35 -10.39 -6.61
N GLY A 36 -27.68 -9.40 -6.01
CA GLY A 36 -28.01 -8.85 -4.70
C GLY A 36 -27.36 -9.58 -3.51
N ASN A 37 -26.46 -10.54 -3.75
CA ASN A 37 -25.78 -11.27 -2.67
C ASN A 37 -24.53 -10.51 -2.17
N PRO A 38 -24.23 -10.56 -0.87
CA PRO A 38 -23.05 -9.90 -0.31
C PRO A 38 -21.76 -10.63 -0.71
N ILE A 39 -20.92 -9.96 -1.50
CA ILE A 39 -19.60 -10.46 -1.94
C ILE A 39 -18.44 -9.97 -1.06
N ASP A 40 -18.63 -8.89 -0.31
CA ASP A 40 -17.65 -8.41 0.68
C ASP A 40 -18.41 -7.69 1.80
N LYS A 41 -18.22 -8.15 3.04
CA LYS A 41 -18.82 -7.60 4.25
C LYS A 41 -17.73 -7.15 5.21
N ARG A 42 -17.79 -5.90 5.67
CA ARG A 42 -16.84 -5.31 6.62
C ARG A 42 -17.56 -4.54 7.71
N ILE A 43 -16.85 -4.34 8.81
CA ILE A 43 -17.31 -3.51 9.92
C ILE A 43 -16.34 -2.34 10.04
N VAL A 44 -16.88 -1.15 10.17
CA VAL A 44 -16.16 0.07 10.51
C VAL A 44 -16.68 0.56 11.85
N MET A 45 -15.80 0.62 12.84
CA MET A 45 -16.08 1.20 14.14
C MET A 45 -15.71 2.68 14.10
N VAL A 46 -16.58 3.52 14.64
CA VAL A 46 -16.48 4.97 14.58
C VAL A 46 -16.61 5.54 15.98
N ASP A 47 -15.60 6.30 16.38
CA ASP A 47 -15.61 7.14 17.55
C ASP A 47 -15.75 8.58 17.06
N PHE A 48 -16.89 9.19 17.35
CA PHE A 48 -17.19 10.57 16.94
C PHE A 48 -16.44 11.60 17.78
N VAL A 49 -16.06 11.27 19.02
CA VAL A 49 -15.34 12.17 19.94
C VAL A 49 -13.88 12.28 19.49
N GLU A 50 -13.21 11.14 19.36
CA GLU A 50 -11.81 11.06 18.91
C GLU A 50 -11.66 11.15 17.38
N ARG A 51 -12.79 11.25 16.66
CA ARG A 51 -12.87 11.25 15.19
C ARG A 51 -12.06 10.09 14.59
N LYS A 52 -12.19 8.92 15.21
CA LYS A 52 -11.42 7.71 14.90
C LYS A 52 -12.30 6.70 14.19
N LEU A 53 -11.84 6.26 13.03
CA LEU A 53 -12.41 5.15 12.28
C LEU A 53 -11.45 3.98 12.26
N ILE A 54 -11.96 2.80 12.57
CA ILE A 54 -11.23 1.52 12.55
C ILE A 54 -12.01 0.56 11.68
N CYS A 55 -11.37 -0.04 10.67
CA CYS A 55 -12.03 -1.04 9.83
C CYS A 55 -11.50 -2.43 10.14
N SER A 56 -12.38 -3.44 10.08
CA SER A 56 -12.03 -4.85 10.26
C SER A 56 -10.97 -5.36 9.26
N CYS A 57 -10.73 -4.68 8.14
CA CYS A 57 -9.64 -5.01 7.22
C CYS A 57 -8.24 -4.66 7.75
N LYS A 58 -8.14 -3.77 8.75
CA LYS A 58 -6.90 -3.27 9.37
C LYS A 58 -5.87 -2.69 8.40
N MET A 59 -6.33 -2.11 7.28
CA MET A 59 -5.44 -1.58 6.22
C MET A 59 -4.64 -0.36 6.66
N PHE A 60 -5.19 0.45 7.57
CA PHE A 60 -4.47 1.61 8.07
C PHE A 60 -3.32 1.18 8.97
N GLU A 61 -3.55 0.20 9.83
CA GLU A 61 -2.56 -0.39 10.73
C GLU A 61 -1.46 -1.12 9.95
N LYS A 62 -1.83 -1.89 8.91
CA LYS A 62 -0.88 -2.67 8.11
C LYS A 62 -0.09 -1.86 7.10
N CYS A 63 -0.71 -0.84 6.51
CA CYS A 63 -0.17 -0.18 5.33
C CYS A 63 -0.15 1.34 5.41
N GLY A 64 -0.71 1.93 6.47
CA GLY A 64 -0.67 3.37 6.70
C GLY A 64 -1.56 4.18 5.76
N TRP A 65 -2.57 3.56 5.15
CA TRP A 65 -3.57 4.24 4.32
C TRP A 65 -4.99 3.81 4.66
N LEU A 66 -5.93 4.74 4.54
CA LEU A 66 -7.35 4.47 4.71
C LEU A 66 -7.83 3.51 3.61
N CYS A 67 -8.52 2.44 4.00
CA CYS A 67 -9.16 1.58 3.02
C CYS A 67 -10.41 2.25 2.43
N ARG A 68 -10.85 1.74 1.29
CA ARG A 68 -12.14 2.08 0.67
C ARG A 68 -13.33 2.00 1.65
N HIS A 69 -13.30 1.12 2.64
CA HIS A 69 -14.37 0.98 3.64
C HIS A 69 -14.41 2.19 4.58
N VAL A 70 -13.26 2.61 5.10
CA VAL A 70 -13.18 3.82 5.95
C VAL A 70 -13.51 5.06 5.13
N LEU A 71 -13.01 5.17 3.90
CA LEU A 71 -13.32 6.29 3.01
C LEU A 71 -14.83 6.40 2.75
N ARG A 72 -15.52 5.27 2.53
CA ARG A 72 -16.97 5.24 2.37
C ARG A 72 -17.71 5.67 3.64
N ALA A 73 -17.23 5.26 4.81
CA ALA A 73 -17.81 5.67 6.09
C ALA A 73 -17.63 7.17 6.33
N ILE A 74 -16.45 7.74 6.03
CA ILE A 74 -16.19 9.19 6.12
C ILE A 74 -17.16 9.97 5.23
N ASP A 75 -17.30 9.56 3.97
CA ASP A 75 -18.21 10.18 3.00
C ASP A 75 -19.67 10.12 3.50
N HIS A 76 -20.15 8.93 3.86
CA HIS A 76 -21.54 8.75 4.27
C HIS A 76 -21.89 9.48 5.58
N LEU A 77 -21.07 9.34 6.63
CA LEU A 77 -21.33 9.95 7.93
C LEU A 77 -21.11 11.45 7.87
N GLY A 78 -20.07 11.85 7.13
CA GLY A 78 -19.69 13.23 6.97
C GLY A 78 -20.77 14.10 6.34
N TYR A 79 -21.32 13.65 5.21
CA TYR A 79 -22.46 14.33 4.57
C TYR A 79 -23.80 13.97 5.24
N GLY A 80 -23.83 12.93 6.07
CA GLY A 80 -25.03 12.41 6.74
C GLY A 80 -25.32 13.00 8.13
N GLY A 81 -24.61 14.07 8.54
CA GLY A 81 -24.88 14.78 9.80
C GLY A 81 -23.73 14.82 10.80
N HIS A 82 -22.58 14.20 10.47
CA HIS A 82 -21.36 14.22 11.29
C HIS A 82 -20.19 14.89 10.56
N PRO A 83 -20.27 16.20 10.26
CA PRO A 83 -19.24 16.92 9.51
C PRO A 83 -17.86 16.88 10.18
N GLU A 84 -17.80 16.66 11.49
CA GLU A 84 -16.57 16.45 12.25
C GLU A 84 -15.73 15.26 11.75
N ILE A 85 -16.35 14.30 11.05
CA ILE A 85 -15.70 13.14 10.45
C ILE A 85 -15.18 13.41 9.03
N LEU A 86 -15.75 14.38 8.28
CA LEU A 86 -15.32 14.70 6.91
C LEU A 86 -13.85 15.09 6.85
N ASN A 87 -13.39 15.79 7.89
CA ASN A 87 -12.01 16.20 8.00
C ASN A 87 -11.15 15.00 8.38
N ILE A 88 -10.39 14.48 7.40
CA ILE A 88 -9.39 13.44 7.62
C ILE A 88 -8.44 13.93 8.72
N HIS A 89 -8.59 13.36 9.92
CA HIS A 89 -7.81 13.75 11.08
C HIS A 89 -6.31 13.58 10.79
N THR A 90 -5.46 14.47 11.32
CA THR A 90 -4.00 14.43 11.14
C THR A 90 -3.39 13.09 11.51
N ARG A 91 -4.03 12.32 12.40
CA ARG A 91 -3.65 10.93 12.73
C ARG A 91 -3.57 10.00 11.51
N TYR A 92 -4.36 10.26 10.47
CA TYR A 92 -4.39 9.46 9.25
C TYR A 92 -3.45 9.99 8.16
N ILE A 93 -2.89 11.18 8.36
CA ILE A 93 -1.89 11.80 7.49
C ILE A 93 -0.51 11.42 8.04
N LEU A 94 -0.04 10.21 7.72
CA LEU A 94 1.31 9.81 8.14
C LEU A 94 2.36 10.71 7.49
N LYS A 95 3.48 10.96 8.19
CA LYS A 95 4.57 11.83 7.72
C LYS A 95 5.10 11.45 6.32
N ARG A 96 5.02 10.16 5.93
CA ARG A 96 5.35 9.70 4.56
C ARG A 96 4.50 10.35 3.45
N TRP A 97 3.32 10.84 3.78
CA TRP A 97 2.37 11.50 2.87
C TRP A 97 2.42 13.02 2.96
N THR A 98 3.25 13.58 3.85
CA THR A 98 3.46 15.03 3.99
C THR A 98 4.59 15.51 3.09
N TYR A 99 4.62 16.81 2.81
CA TYR A 99 5.66 17.45 1.99
C TYR A 99 7.08 17.11 2.47
N ASP A 100 7.26 16.97 3.77
CA ASP A 100 8.53 16.67 4.45
C ASP A 100 9.09 15.27 4.14
N ALA A 101 8.32 14.39 3.50
CA ALA A 101 8.81 13.09 3.02
C ALA A 101 9.88 13.20 1.90
N LYS A 102 10.05 14.39 1.31
CA LYS A 102 11.07 14.68 0.30
C LYS A 102 12.42 15.06 0.90
N SER A 103 12.42 15.60 2.11
CA SER A 103 13.64 15.83 2.88
C SER A 103 14.05 14.46 3.42
N GLY A 104 15.20 13.95 3.00
CA GLY A 104 15.67 12.58 3.32
C GLY A 104 15.86 12.29 4.82
N ASP A 105 15.50 13.20 5.70
CA ASP A 105 15.68 13.17 7.16
C ASP A 105 14.62 12.30 7.86
N PHE A 106 14.20 11.21 7.22
CA PHE A 106 13.17 10.33 7.76
C PHE A 106 13.79 9.21 8.59
N THR A 107 14.26 9.53 9.79
CA THR A 107 14.29 8.54 10.87
C THR A 107 12.85 8.32 11.33
N LEU A 108 12.23 7.27 10.79
CA LEU A 108 11.03 6.69 11.40
C LEU A 108 11.33 6.46 12.89
N PRO A 109 10.43 6.83 13.82
CA PRO A 109 10.38 6.12 15.08
C PRO A 109 10.26 4.65 14.69
N ALA A 110 11.18 3.82 15.18
CA ALA A 110 11.20 2.39 14.92
C ALA A 110 9.80 1.83 15.20
N ILE A 111 8.98 1.72 14.15
CA ILE A 111 7.74 0.97 14.20
C ILE A 111 8.22 -0.43 14.55
N GLN A 112 7.84 -0.88 15.74
CA GLN A 112 8.04 -2.21 16.26
C GLN A 112 7.47 -3.23 15.26
N ASP A 113 8.19 -3.52 14.18
CA ASP A 113 8.07 -4.76 13.40
C ASP A 113 9.15 -4.82 12.30
N THR A 114 10.39 -5.12 12.70
CA THR A 114 11.46 -5.44 11.73
C THR A 114 11.10 -6.66 10.90
N THR A 115 10.34 -7.60 11.49
CA THR A 115 9.86 -8.84 10.86
C THR A 115 8.83 -8.59 9.75
N GLU A 116 7.81 -7.76 9.96
CA GLU A 116 6.79 -7.48 8.94
C GLU A 116 7.34 -6.68 7.74
N ARG A 117 8.29 -5.76 7.99
CA ARG A 117 8.99 -5.05 6.91
C ARG A 117 9.86 -5.96 6.07
N VAL A 118 10.59 -6.86 6.72
CA VAL A 118 11.42 -7.86 6.04
C VAL A 118 10.54 -8.82 5.24
N TYR A 119 9.43 -9.28 5.80
CA TYR A 119 8.43 -10.09 5.10
C TYR A 119 7.92 -9.38 3.84
N CYS A 120 7.41 -8.15 3.97
CA CYS A 120 6.88 -7.39 2.84
C CYS A 120 7.94 -7.14 1.75
N SER A 121 9.19 -6.87 2.14
CA SER A 121 10.30 -6.67 1.20
C SER A 121 10.63 -7.97 0.44
N ARG A 122 10.71 -9.10 1.14
CA ARG A 122 11.01 -10.41 0.55
C ARG A 122 9.90 -10.86 -0.40
N VAL A 123 8.63 -10.73 0.00
CA VAL A 123 7.49 -11.03 -0.87
C VAL A 123 7.52 -10.19 -2.14
N LYS A 124 7.73 -8.87 -2.01
CA LYS A 124 7.81 -7.99 -3.19
C LYS A 124 8.94 -8.38 -4.14
N GLN A 125 10.11 -8.73 -3.62
CA GLN A 125 11.25 -9.15 -4.42
C GLN A 125 10.96 -10.45 -5.18
N LEU A 126 10.48 -11.48 -4.47
CA LEU A 126 10.19 -12.79 -5.04
C LEU A 126 9.08 -12.71 -6.11
N THR A 127 7.96 -12.08 -5.77
CA THR A 127 6.83 -11.92 -6.71
C THR A 127 7.23 -11.05 -7.90
N GLY A 128 8.04 -10.00 -7.70
CA GLY A 128 8.54 -9.16 -8.79
C GLY A 128 9.40 -9.94 -9.79
N SER A 129 10.37 -10.71 -9.30
CA SER A 129 11.24 -11.56 -10.13
C SER A 129 10.44 -12.60 -10.90
N MET A 130 9.49 -13.28 -10.23
CA MET A 130 8.67 -14.31 -10.87
C MET A 130 7.76 -13.72 -11.96
N ASN A 131 7.09 -12.60 -11.67
CA ASN A 131 6.22 -11.94 -12.65
C ASN A 131 7.00 -11.49 -13.91
N LEU A 132 8.22 -10.99 -13.74
CA LEU A 132 9.06 -10.59 -14.87
C LEU A 132 9.43 -11.80 -15.75
N LEU A 133 9.74 -12.94 -15.13
CA LEU A 133 10.04 -14.16 -15.86
C LEU A 133 8.79 -14.68 -16.58
N ALA A 134 7.65 -14.79 -15.86
CA ALA A 134 6.38 -15.26 -16.40
C ALA A 134 5.93 -14.46 -17.64
N THR A 135 6.06 -13.13 -17.61
CA THR A 135 5.70 -12.27 -18.76
C THR A 135 6.49 -12.55 -20.04
N ARG A 136 7.65 -13.22 -19.94
CA ARG A 136 8.51 -13.52 -21.09
C ARG A 136 8.32 -14.94 -21.61
N ILE A 137 7.98 -15.89 -20.73
CA ILE A 137 8.00 -17.31 -21.07
C ILE A 137 6.61 -17.92 -21.23
N CYS A 138 5.53 -17.23 -20.85
CA CYS A 138 4.18 -17.82 -20.83
C CYS A 138 3.61 -18.22 -22.20
N MET A 139 4.30 -17.88 -23.29
CA MET A 139 3.90 -18.22 -24.66
C MET A 139 4.71 -19.40 -25.22
N ASP A 140 5.68 -19.92 -24.47
CA ASP A 140 6.51 -21.06 -24.84
C ASP A 140 6.21 -22.22 -23.89
N ASP A 141 5.56 -23.26 -24.41
CA ASP A 141 5.02 -24.36 -23.60
C ASP A 141 6.14 -25.17 -22.93
N ASP A 142 7.28 -25.36 -23.59
CA ASP A 142 8.40 -26.14 -23.05
C ASP A 142 9.09 -25.38 -21.91
N ILE A 143 9.32 -24.07 -22.08
CA ILE A 143 9.92 -23.22 -21.05
C ILE A 143 8.94 -22.98 -19.90
N TYR A 144 7.64 -22.84 -20.19
CA TYR A 144 6.59 -22.75 -19.17
C TYR A 144 6.57 -24.01 -18.29
N LYS A 145 6.54 -25.19 -18.91
CA LYS A 145 6.50 -26.47 -18.19
C LYS A 145 7.75 -26.68 -17.34
N MET A 146 8.93 -26.35 -17.88
CA MET A 146 10.18 -26.36 -17.12
C MET A 146 10.11 -25.46 -15.87
N LEU A 147 9.58 -24.23 -16.00
CA LEU A 147 9.43 -23.33 -14.86
C LEU A 147 8.43 -23.88 -13.85
N GLU A 148 7.30 -24.41 -14.30
CA GLU A 148 6.26 -24.97 -13.43
C GLU A 148 6.79 -26.14 -12.60
N GLU A 149 7.47 -27.10 -13.24
CA GLU A 149 8.11 -28.22 -12.56
C GLU A 149 9.14 -27.75 -11.53
N GLY A 150 10.00 -26.79 -11.92
CA GLY A 150 10.99 -26.20 -11.01
C GLY A 150 10.35 -25.47 -9.82
N MET A 151 9.22 -24.80 -10.02
CA MET A 151 8.48 -24.14 -8.93
C MET A 151 7.86 -25.15 -7.96
N GLN A 152 7.31 -26.25 -8.46
CA GLN A 152 6.73 -27.29 -7.60
C GLN A 152 7.81 -27.96 -6.74
N GLU A 153 8.97 -28.27 -7.32
CA GLU A 153 10.10 -28.81 -6.58
C GLU A 153 10.56 -27.85 -5.47
N LEU A 154 10.70 -26.56 -5.79
CA LEU A 154 11.05 -25.53 -4.81
C LEU A 154 10.00 -25.40 -3.70
N LYS A 155 8.71 -25.52 -4.03
CA LYS A 155 7.62 -25.48 -3.05
C LYS A 155 7.73 -26.64 -2.06
N ILE A 156 7.86 -27.87 -2.57
CA ILE A 156 7.99 -29.08 -1.74
C ILE A 156 9.20 -28.94 -0.81
N ARG A 157 10.34 -28.49 -1.35
CA ARG A 157 11.56 -28.27 -0.57
C ARG A 157 11.41 -27.16 0.47
N ALA A 158 10.71 -26.07 0.16
CA ALA A 158 10.47 -25.00 1.12
C ALA A 158 9.56 -25.46 2.26
N GLU A 159 8.49 -26.19 1.96
CA GLU A 159 7.56 -26.73 2.94
C GLU A 159 8.22 -27.77 3.85
N SER A 160 9.12 -28.63 3.33
CA SER A 160 9.85 -29.61 4.14
C SER A 160 10.87 -28.97 5.09
N MET A 161 11.38 -27.78 4.77
CA MET A 161 12.32 -27.03 5.60
C MET A 161 11.62 -26.12 6.63
N MET A 162 10.31 -25.87 6.49
CA MET A 162 9.56 -25.11 7.49
C MET A 162 9.30 -25.99 8.72
N PRO A 163 9.67 -25.55 9.94
CA PRO A 163 9.34 -26.30 11.14
C PRO A 163 7.82 -26.42 11.28
N ALA A 164 7.34 -27.62 11.62
CA ALA A 164 5.96 -27.83 12.02
C ALA A 164 5.68 -26.98 13.27
N MET A 165 5.07 -25.81 13.05
CA MET A 165 4.82 -24.81 14.07
C MET A 165 3.72 -25.34 15.02
N LYS A 166 4.11 -26.01 16.10
CA LYS A 166 3.21 -26.34 17.21
C LYS A 166 2.88 -25.04 17.95
N PHE A 167 1.64 -24.58 17.79
CA PHE A 167 1.11 -23.43 18.50
C PHE A 167 0.63 -23.88 19.89
N GLY A 168 1.21 -23.33 20.97
CA GLY A 168 0.62 -23.36 22.31
C GLY A 168 1.55 -23.76 23.47
N GLN A 169 2.22 -22.79 24.10
CA GLN A 169 1.87 -22.26 25.44
C GLN A 169 2.89 -21.19 25.91
N PRO A 170 2.48 -20.29 26.83
CA PRO A 170 3.30 -19.19 27.32
C PRO A 170 4.11 -19.58 28.56
N SER A 171 5.34 -19.09 28.68
CA SER A 171 6.10 -19.08 29.94
C SER A 171 6.98 -17.82 29.91
N THR A 172 6.53 -16.79 30.64
CA THR A 172 7.16 -16.30 31.88
C THR A 172 8.54 -15.68 31.67
N SER A 173 8.53 -14.36 31.80
CA SER A 173 9.64 -13.44 31.96
C SER A 173 10.72 -13.94 32.92
N THR A 174 11.98 -13.83 32.52
CA THR A 174 13.08 -13.57 33.45
C THR A 174 14.02 -12.58 32.79
N GLU A 175 14.26 -11.49 33.50
CA GLU A 175 15.13 -10.37 33.18
C GLU A 175 16.60 -10.82 33.16
N ALA A 176 17.40 -10.29 32.25
CA ALA A 176 18.82 -10.07 32.47
C ALA A 176 19.39 -9.04 31.46
N GLU A 177 19.71 -7.89 32.05
CA GLU A 177 20.73 -6.87 31.76
C GLU A 177 21.47 -6.77 30.41
N LEU A 178 21.62 -5.49 30.06
CA LEU A 178 22.44 -4.90 29.02
C LEU A 178 23.95 -5.04 29.30
N ASN A 179 24.76 -5.22 28.25
CA ASN A 179 25.84 -4.27 27.98
C ASN A 179 26.36 -4.32 26.53
N PRO A 180 26.88 -3.21 26.00
CA PRO A 180 27.20 -3.03 24.59
C PRO A 180 28.67 -3.40 24.30
N THR A 181 28.95 -3.92 23.11
CA THR A 181 30.30 -3.84 22.55
C THR A 181 30.22 -3.47 21.09
N SER A 182 30.79 -2.31 20.82
CA SER A 182 31.05 -1.70 19.52
C SER A 182 31.94 -2.60 18.66
N SER A 183 31.52 -2.88 17.43
CA SER A 183 32.44 -2.93 16.29
C SER A 183 31.68 -2.52 15.03
N GLU A 184 31.84 -1.25 14.65
CA GLU A 184 31.36 -0.75 13.37
C GLU A 184 32.33 -1.22 12.28
N SER A 185 31.88 -2.13 11.43
CA SER A 185 32.48 -2.34 10.13
C SER A 185 31.46 -1.96 9.06
N GLU A 186 31.69 -0.81 8.41
CA GLU A 186 30.84 -0.29 7.34
C GLU A 186 30.64 -1.32 6.21
N PRO A 187 29.40 -1.55 5.74
CA PRO A 187 29.16 -2.39 4.58
C PRO A 187 29.64 -1.73 3.28
N HIS A 188 30.44 -2.48 2.53
CA HIS A 188 31.09 -2.17 1.24
C HIS A 188 30.21 -1.53 0.13
N TRP A 189 28.87 -1.50 0.25
CA TRP A 189 28.00 -0.89 -0.75
C TRP A 189 27.99 0.65 -0.69
N ALA A 190 28.57 1.26 0.34
CA ALA A 190 28.58 2.70 0.58
C ALA A 190 29.60 3.50 -0.25
N LYS A 191 29.88 3.13 -1.51
CA LYS A 191 30.68 3.97 -2.41
C LYS A 191 29.92 4.43 -3.65
N ALA A 192 29.81 5.76 -3.71
CA ALA A 192 29.53 6.64 -4.85
C ALA A 192 28.07 6.88 -5.29
N LEU A 193 27.29 7.61 -4.47
CA LEU A 193 26.36 8.59 -5.04
C LEU A 193 27.10 9.92 -5.22
N LYS A 194 27.30 10.35 -6.47
CA LYS A 194 27.80 11.70 -6.75
C LYS A 194 26.77 12.72 -6.24
N VAL A 195 27.13 13.46 -5.20
CA VAL A 195 26.40 14.64 -4.74
C VAL A 195 26.37 15.65 -5.88
N ARG A 196 25.17 16.11 -6.24
CA ARG A 196 24.96 17.04 -7.34
C ARG A 196 25.16 18.46 -6.81
N THR A 197 26.02 19.24 -7.45
CA THR A 197 26.52 20.54 -6.96
C THR A 197 25.60 21.74 -7.18
N ASP A 198 24.37 21.56 -7.65
CA ASP A 198 23.43 22.68 -7.85
C ASP A 198 21.96 22.21 -7.85
N PRO A 199 21.14 22.60 -6.85
CA PRO A 199 19.72 22.23 -6.75
C PRO A 199 18.80 22.96 -7.74
N PHE A 200 19.26 24.05 -8.38
CA PHE A 200 18.37 25.02 -9.04
C PHE A 200 18.39 25.03 -10.57
N LYS A 201 19.21 24.21 -11.25
CA LYS A 201 19.09 24.05 -12.71
C LYS A 201 17.83 23.28 -13.09
N SER A 202 16.86 24.00 -13.66
CA SER A 202 15.51 23.62 -14.05
C SER A 202 15.30 22.13 -14.39
N ARG A 203 14.59 21.42 -13.52
CA ARG A 203 13.96 20.13 -13.85
C ARG A 203 12.69 20.40 -14.65
N THR A 204 12.77 20.39 -15.99
CA THR A 204 11.54 20.23 -16.77
C THR A 204 11.00 18.83 -16.48
N ARG A 205 9.78 18.76 -15.91
CA ARG A 205 9.08 17.50 -15.63
C ARG A 205 9.10 16.63 -16.88
N ARG A 206 9.55 15.37 -16.75
CA ARG A 206 9.43 14.38 -17.84
C ARG A 206 7.96 14.27 -18.24
N LYS A 207 7.65 14.61 -19.49
CA LYS A 207 6.31 14.54 -20.03
C LYS A 207 5.85 13.09 -20.09
N ASN A 208 4.60 12.83 -19.72
CA ASN A 208 4.01 11.49 -19.85
C ASN A 208 3.71 11.19 -21.33
N ARG A 209 3.60 9.92 -21.70
CA ARG A 209 3.31 9.44 -23.07
C ARG A 209 2.09 10.13 -23.71
N ILE A 210 1.05 10.43 -22.92
CA ILE A 210 -0.14 11.16 -23.40
C ILE A 210 0.20 12.60 -23.79
N GLU A 211 1.00 13.30 -22.99
CA GLU A 211 1.44 14.67 -23.27
C GLU A 211 2.31 14.70 -24.53
N ILE A 212 3.23 13.73 -24.68
CA ILE A 212 4.07 13.59 -25.89
C ILE A 212 3.22 13.38 -27.14
N ILE A 213 2.22 12.50 -27.10
CA ILE A 213 1.32 12.24 -28.24
C ILE A 213 0.51 13.48 -28.61
N ARG A 214 0.00 14.22 -27.61
CA ARG A 214 -0.74 15.47 -27.84
C ARG A 214 0.13 16.55 -28.47
N GLU A 215 1.37 16.69 -28.01
CA GLU A 215 2.36 17.64 -28.55
C GLU A 215 2.67 17.31 -30.01
N LYS A 216 2.96 16.04 -30.32
CA LYS A 216 3.21 15.58 -31.70
C LYS A 216 2.03 15.90 -32.62
N ARG A 217 0.80 15.59 -32.19
CA ARG A 217 -0.41 15.92 -32.97
C ARG A 217 -0.58 17.42 -33.22
N ARG A 218 -0.21 18.28 -32.25
CA ARG A 218 -0.23 19.74 -32.44
C ARG A 218 0.82 20.20 -33.44
N GLN A 219 2.02 19.64 -33.38
CA GLN A 219 3.11 19.97 -34.31
C GLN A 219 2.77 19.53 -35.74
N THR A 220 2.21 18.33 -35.93
CA THR A 220 1.76 17.86 -37.25
C THR A 220 0.70 18.78 -37.84
N LYS A 221 -0.33 19.17 -37.06
CA LYS A 221 -1.36 20.11 -37.53
C LYS A 221 -0.81 21.49 -37.89
N LEU A 222 0.21 21.97 -37.18
CA LEU A 222 0.87 23.24 -37.50
C LEU A 222 1.69 23.14 -38.80
N GLN A 223 2.33 21.99 -39.04
CA GLN A 223 3.07 21.73 -40.28
C GLN A 223 2.14 21.58 -41.50
N GLU A 224 1.00 20.90 -41.35
CA GLU A 224 -0.03 20.77 -42.40
C GLU A 224 -0.57 22.15 -42.80
N ARG A 225 -0.94 22.98 -41.82
CA ARG A 225 -1.42 24.36 -42.08
C ARG A 225 -0.37 25.29 -42.69
N ALA A 226 0.91 25.02 -42.44
CA ALA A 226 2.01 25.77 -43.05
C ALA A 226 2.32 25.31 -44.49
N ALA A 227 1.96 24.06 -44.84
CA ALA A 227 2.10 23.51 -46.18
C ALA A 227 0.94 23.91 -47.11
N GLU A 228 -0.27 24.09 -46.56
CA GLU A 228 -1.47 24.54 -47.28
C GLU A 228 -1.48 26.06 -47.59
N GLY A 229 -0.57 26.82 -46.98
CA GLY A 229 -0.46 28.28 -47.15
C GLY A 229 0.63 28.74 -48.13
N LYS A 230 1.08 27.87 -49.04
CA LYS A 230 2.03 28.19 -50.13
C LYS A 230 1.40 27.99 -51.49
#